data_AF-A0A2M6NRA9-F1
#
_entry.id   AF-A0A2M6NRA9-F1
#
_cell.length_a   1.000
_cell.length_b   1.000
_cell.length_c   1.000
_cell.angle_alpha   90.00
_cell.angle_beta   90.00
_cell.angle_gamma   90.00
#
_symmetry.space_group_name_H-M   'P 1'
#
loop_
_entity.id
_entity.type
_entity.pdbx_description
1 polymer ?
#
loop_
_entity_poly.entity_id
_entity_poly.type
_entity_poly.pdbx_seq_one_letter_code
_entity_poly.pdbx_strand_id
1 'polypeptide(L)'
;MKKIFSIITVLTVAAMIIPQSAQALTADELEVQIKDLSAQLSALQTRLSALLQGTTPTTTIEGIPAGFTFTKNLSLEMKDADVVNLKIVLAAENCLSGVANTNYFGSKTLKAVKCFQLKYKDAISEAAGYNIKASGFVGTGTRAKLNTLLGVLSLGTVCGNGTCETGETSSNCPADCP
;
A
#
# COMPACT_ATOMS: atom_id res chain seq x y z
N MET A 1 74.95 13.12 54.16
CA MET A 1 74.05 14.25 53.84
C MET A 1 72.67 13.86 54.38
N LYS A 2 72.28 14.10 55.65
CA LYS A 2 71.95 15.34 56.38
C LYS A 2 70.84 16.16 55.70
N LYS A 3 69.58 15.96 56.17
CA LYS A 3 68.44 16.88 56.49
C LYS A 3 68.16 18.05 55.48
N ILE A 4 66.99 18.64 55.24
CA ILE A 4 65.88 19.19 56.06
C ILE A 4 64.81 19.79 55.06
N PHE A 5 63.59 20.11 55.54
CA PHE A 5 62.58 21.08 55.02
C PHE A 5 61.54 20.53 53.98
N SER A 6 60.24 20.85 54.00
CA SER A 6 59.50 21.94 54.66
C SER A 6 57.98 21.68 54.70
N ILE A 7 57.34 22.29 55.69
CA ILE A 7 55.90 22.46 55.92
C ILE A 7 55.29 23.36 54.84
N ILE A 8 54.12 23.02 54.27
CA ILE A 8 53.19 24.01 53.71
C ILE A 8 51.75 23.72 54.18
N THR A 9 51.20 24.77 54.76
CA THR A 9 49.95 24.97 55.46
C THR A 9 48.76 25.07 54.51
N VAL A 10 47.66 24.41 54.88
CA VAL A 10 46.23 24.71 54.67
C VAL A 10 45.84 25.74 53.58
N LEU A 11 45.07 25.27 52.58
CA LEU A 11 43.97 26.06 52.02
C LEU A 11 42.79 25.15 51.69
N THR A 12 41.79 25.20 52.57
CA THR A 12 40.46 24.62 52.41
C THR A 12 39.75 25.28 51.22
N VAL A 13 39.61 24.53 50.12
CA VAL A 13 38.60 24.85 49.10
C VAL A 13 37.41 23.91 49.34
N ALA A 14 36.41 24.45 50.04
CA ALA A 14 35.07 23.87 50.08
C ALA A 14 34.48 23.98 48.67
N ALA A 15 34.68 22.95 47.84
CA ALA A 15 33.95 22.79 46.60
C ALA A 15 32.60 22.15 46.93
N MET A 16 31.55 22.94 46.76
CA MET A 16 30.14 22.57 46.96
C MET A 16 29.78 21.28 46.22
N ILE A 17 29.42 20.26 47.00
CA ILE A 17 28.68 19.10 46.50
C ILE A 17 27.24 19.57 46.36
N ILE A 18 26.82 19.91 45.14
CA ILE A 18 25.40 19.96 44.80
C ILE A 18 25.03 18.52 44.43
N PRO A 19 24.22 17.79 45.21
CA PRO A 19 23.62 16.56 44.70
C PRO A 19 22.64 16.96 43.61
N GLN A 20 23.05 16.83 42.35
CA GLN A 20 22.10 16.77 41.25
C GLN A 20 21.32 15.47 41.44
N SER A 21 20.09 15.58 41.93
CA SER A 21 19.13 14.49 41.94
C SER A 21 18.86 14.08 40.50
N ALA A 22 19.57 13.06 40.03
CA ALA A 22 19.11 12.24 38.92
C ALA A 22 17.76 11.67 39.34
N GLN A 23 16.68 12.18 38.77
CA GLN A 23 15.37 11.59 38.92
C GLN A 23 15.42 10.22 38.24
N ALA A 24 15.66 9.19 39.04
CA ALA A 24 15.53 7.82 38.60
C ALA A 24 14.05 7.59 38.27
N LEU A 25 13.74 7.08 37.07
CA LEU A 25 12.41 6.56 36.78
C LEU A 25 12.06 5.55 37.88
N THR A 26 10.91 5.76 38.51
CA THR A 26 10.42 4.88 39.57
C THR A 26 9.96 3.55 38.98
N ALA A 27 10.01 2.47 39.77
CA ALA A 27 9.58 1.15 39.31
C ALA A 27 8.13 1.15 38.76
N ASP A 28 7.27 2.00 39.32
CA ASP A 28 5.87 2.17 38.91
C ASP A 28 5.75 2.82 37.51
N GLU A 29 6.62 3.78 37.17
CA GLU A 29 6.64 4.39 35.83
C GLU A 29 7.14 3.39 34.77
N LEU A 30 8.04 2.48 35.15
CA LEU A 30 8.56 1.46 34.26
C LEU A 30 7.49 0.41 33.90
N GLU A 31 6.63 0.01 34.85
CA GLU A 31 5.51 -0.90 34.57
C GLU A 31 4.48 -0.29 33.62
N VAL A 32 4.22 1.02 33.74
CA VAL A 32 3.32 1.74 32.82
C VAL A 32 3.89 1.74 31.40
N GLN A 33 5.21 1.97 31.25
CA GLN A 33 5.88 1.93 29.96
C GLN A 33 5.84 0.53 29.32
N ILE A 34 6.04 -0.53 30.10
CA ILE A 34 5.97 -1.92 29.60
C ILE A 34 4.56 -2.24 29.10
N LYS A 35 3.53 -1.80 29.83
CA LYS A 35 2.13 -2.02 29.44
C LYS A 35 1.79 -1.30 28.13
N ASP A 36 2.19 -0.04 28.00
CA ASP A 36 1.96 0.72 26.77
C ASP A 36 2.71 0.10 25.58
N LEU A 37 3.97 -0.27 25.78
CA LEU A 37 4.77 -0.91 24.74
C LEU A 37 4.17 -2.26 24.31
N SER A 38 3.63 -3.05 25.23
CA SER A 38 2.94 -4.31 24.90
C SER A 38 1.66 -4.09 24.08
N ALA A 39 0.93 -3.00 24.33
CA ALA A 39 -0.23 -2.62 23.55
C ALA A 39 0.17 -2.15 22.14
N GLN A 40 1.26 -1.41 22.02
CA GLN A 40 1.82 -1.01 20.73
C GLN A 40 2.27 -2.23 19.90
N LEU A 41 2.92 -3.22 20.54
CA LEU A 41 3.33 -4.46 19.87
C LEU A 41 2.13 -5.27 19.35
N SER A 42 1.06 -5.37 20.14
CA SER A 42 -0.19 -6.01 19.71
C SER A 42 -0.84 -5.29 18.52
N ALA A 43 -0.85 -3.96 18.55
CA ALA A 43 -1.36 -3.16 17.44
C ALA A 43 -0.49 -3.32 16.17
N LEU A 44 0.83 -3.37 16.32
CA LEU A 44 1.74 -3.62 15.21
C LEU A 44 1.58 -5.03 14.63
N GLN A 45 1.46 -6.05 15.49
CA GLN A 45 1.22 -7.44 15.06
C GLN A 45 -0.10 -7.58 14.30
N THR A 46 -1.14 -6.85 14.72
CA THR A 46 -2.42 -6.79 14.01
C THR A 46 -2.27 -6.16 12.62
N ARG A 47 -1.52 -5.05 12.51
CA ARG A 47 -1.21 -4.41 11.22
C ARG A 47 -0.38 -5.32 10.31
N LEU A 48 0.62 -6.00 10.87
CA LEU A 48 1.47 -6.93 10.13
C LEU A 48 0.67 -8.13 9.61
N SER A 49 -0.25 -8.66 10.42
CA SER A 49 -1.11 -9.79 10.03
C SER A 49 -2.07 -9.42 8.90
N ALA A 50 -2.57 -8.18 8.87
CA ALA A 50 -3.40 -7.66 7.79
C ALA A 50 -2.62 -7.47 6.48
N LEU A 51 -1.34 -7.08 6.58
CA LEU A 51 -0.43 -6.93 5.43
C LEU A 51 0.07 -8.27 4.89
N LEU A 52 0.42 -9.22 5.77
CA LEU A 52 1.01 -10.52 5.40
C LEU A 52 -0.01 -11.53 4.85
N GLN A 53 -1.29 -11.40 5.20
CA GLN A 53 -2.32 -12.30 4.67
C GLN A 53 -2.69 -12.01 3.22
N GLY A 54 -2.19 -10.93 2.61
CA GLY A 54 -2.61 -10.57 1.25
C GLY A 54 -4.14 -10.51 1.13
N THR A 55 -4.84 -10.25 2.24
CA THR A 55 -6.26 -9.91 2.26
C THR A 55 -6.36 -8.53 1.66
N THR A 56 -6.15 -8.45 0.35
CA THR A 56 -6.78 -7.41 -0.43
C THR A 56 -8.26 -7.48 -0.07
N PRO A 57 -8.91 -6.33 0.19
CA PRO A 57 -10.36 -6.29 0.20
C PRO A 57 -10.80 -6.78 -1.18
N THR A 58 -11.11 -8.08 -1.27
CA THR A 58 -11.75 -8.68 -2.43
C THR A 58 -13.16 -8.13 -2.38
N THR A 59 -13.38 -7.04 -3.09
CA THR A 59 -14.73 -6.63 -3.45
C THR A 59 -15.29 -7.75 -4.31
N THR A 60 -15.98 -8.69 -3.69
CA THR A 60 -16.68 -9.77 -4.39
C THR A 60 -17.82 -9.14 -5.17
N ILE A 61 -17.57 -8.84 -6.44
CA ILE A 61 -18.62 -8.51 -7.39
C ILE A 61 -19.25 -9.84 -7.81
N GLU A 62 -20.53 -10.03 -7.46
CA GLU A 62 -21.29 -11.22 -7.79
C GLU A 62 -21.19 -11.54 -9.30
N GLY A 63 -20.85 -12.79 -9.63
CA GLY A 63 -20.71 -13.26 -11.01
C GLY A 63 -19.30 -13.19 -11.61
N ILE A 64 -18.29 -12.69 -10.89
CA ILE A 64 -16.88 -12.72 -11.32
C ILE A 64 -16.13 -13.81 -10.55
N PRO A 65 -15.35 -14.69 -11.22
CA PRO A 65 -14.54 -15.71 -10.54
C PRO A 65 -13.54 -15.11 -9.56
N ALA A 66 -13.33 -15.77 -8.42
CA ALA A 66 -12.33 -15.36 -7.45
C ALA A 66 -10.92 -15.33 -8.08
N GLY A 67 -10.18 -14.25 -7.83
CA GLY A 67 -8.83 -14.05 -8.39
C GLY A 67 -8.79 -13.71 -9.88
N PHE A 68 -9.93 -13.47 -10.54
CA PHE A 68 -9.96 -13.09 -11.94
C PHE A 68 -9.22 -11.76 -12.19
N THR A 69 -8.43 -11.70 -13.26
CA THR A 69 -7.71 -10.50 -13.70
C THR A 69 -7.87 -10.29 -15.20
N PHE A 70 -8.05 -9.03 -15.59
CA PHE A 70 -7.98 -8.63 -16.98
C PHE A 70 -6.51 -8.55 -17.42
N THR A 71 -6.07 -9.55 -18.17
CA THR A 71 -4.73 -9.58 -18.80
C THR A 71 -4.79 -9.25 -20.29
N LYS A 72 -5.91 -9.59 -20.94
CA LYS A 72 -6.12 -9.45 -22.39
C LYS A 72 -6.74 -8.10 -22.77
N ASN A 73 -6.22 -7.48 -23.83
CA ASN A 73 -6.84 -6.31 -24.45
C ASN A 73 -8.24 -6.68 -24.98
N LEU A 74 -9.26 -5.88 -24.67
CA LEU A 74 -10.63 -6.06 -25.19
C LEU A 74 -11.05 -4.85 -26.03
N SER A 75 -11.72 -5.09 -27.15
CA SER A 75 -12.13 -4.04 -28.09
C SER A 75 -13.49 -4.33 -28.71
N LEU A 76 -14.04 -3.32 -29.39
CA LEU A 76 -15.24 -3.45 -30.21
C LEU A 76 -15.15 -4.66 -31.15
N GLU A 77 -16.29 -5.32 -31.36
CA GLU A 77 -16.49 -6.50 -32.22
C GLU A 77 -15.79 -7.79 -31.74
N MET A 78 -15.12 -7.76 -30.59
CA MET A 78 -14.52 -8.95 -30.00
C MET A 78 -15.58 -9.87 -29.36
N LYS A 79 -15.40 -11.20 -29.51
CA LYS A 79 -16.11 -12.23 -28.75
C LYS A 79 -15.12 -12.93 -27.82
N ASP A 80 -15.28 -12.76 -26.52
CA ASP A 80 -14.38 -13.35 -25.53
C ASP A 80 -15.11 -13.54 -24.19
N ALA A 81 -14.74 -14.58 -23.42
CA ALA A 81 -15.32 -14.83 -22.10
C ALA A 81 -15.06 -13.65 -21.14
N ASP A 82 -13.92 -12.98 -21.26
CA ASP A 82 -13.56 -11.84 -20.41
C ASP A 82 -14.50 -10.64 -20.61
N VAL A 83 -15.21 -10.57 -21.74
CA VAL A 83 -16.22 -9.52 -22.01
C VAL A 83 -17.42 -9.65 -21.05
N VAL A 84 -17.74 -10.86 -20.60
CA VAL A 84 -18.79 -11.10 -19.61
C VAL A 84 -18.41 -10.43 -18.29
N ASN A 85 -17.18 -10.66 -17.82
CA ASN A 85 -16.64 -10.04 -16.60
C ASN A 85 -16.54 -8.52 -16.75
N LEU A 86 -16.10 -8.04 -17.92
CA LEU A 86 -16.07 -6.60 -18.21
C LEU A 86 -17.45 -5.97 -18.03
N LYS A 87 -18.51 -6.57 -18.58
CA LYS A 87 -19.87 -6.05 -18.48
C LYS A 87 -20.38 -6.03 -17.04
N ILE A 88 -20.02 -7.02 -16.22
CA ILE A 88 -20.38 -7.06 -14.80
C ILE A 88 -19.75 -5.88 -14.06
N VAL A 89 -18.44 -5.63 -14.23
CA VAL A 89 -17.76 -4.48 -13.60
C VAL A 89 -18.35 -3.16 -14.10
N LEU A 90 -18.60 -3.02 -15.40
CA LEU A 90 -19.18 -1.79 -15.96
C LEU A 90 -20.60 -1.52 -15.42
N ALA A 91 -21.38 -2.56 -15.12
CA ALA A 91 -22.69 -2.43 -14.50
C ALA A 91 -22.59 -2.01 -13.04
N ALA A 92 -21.69 -2.64 -12.27
CA ALA A 92 -21.40 -2.25 -10.88
C ALA A 92 -20.95 -0.79 -10.78
N GLU A 93 -20.22 -0.30 -11.80
CA GLU A 93 -19.76 1.08 -11.89
C GLU A 93 -20.80 2.08 -12.41
N ASN A 94 -22.03 1.64 -12.63
CA ASN A 94 -23.15 2.41 -13.17
C ASN A 94 -22.90 2.96 -14.59
N CYS A 95 -22.01 2.33 -15.36
CA CYS A 95 -21.74 2.67 -16.75
C CYS A 95 -22.48 1.79 -17.76
N LEU A 96 -23.10 0.70 -17.32
CA LEU A 96 -23.83 -0.24 -18.16
C LEU A 96 -25.14 -0.66 -17.49
N SER A 97 -26.26 -0.53 -18.20
CA SER A 97 -27.58 -0.95 -17.73
C SER A 97 -28.44 -1.45 -18.88
N GLY A 98 -29.39 -2.35 -18.59
CA GLY A 98 -30.36 -2.84 -19.58
C GLY A 98 -29.75 -3.57 -20.78
N VAL A 99 -28.66 -4.32 -20.57
CA VAL A 99 -28.04 -5.16 -21.61
C VAL A 99 -27.90 -6.60 -21.16
N ALA A 100 -28.02 -7.53 -22.11
CA ALA A 100 -27.71 -8.92 -21.88
C ALA A 100 -26.21 -9.12 -21.65
N ASN A 101 -25.85 -9.95 -20.67
CA ASN A 101 -24.48 -10.27 -20.34
C ASN A 101 -23.91 -11.38 -21.26
N THR A 102 -23.76 -11.06 -22.55
CA THR A 102 -23.16 -11.96 -23.55
C THR A 102 -21.63 -11.79 -23.61
N ASN A 103 -20.93 -12.74 -24.23
CA ASN A 103 -19.49 -12.65 -24.48
C ASN A 103 -19.10 -11.70 -25.64
N TYR A 104 -20.02 -10.91 -26.18
CA TYR A 104 -19.77 -10.03 -27.31
C TYR A 104 -19.61 -8.56 -26.91
N PHE A 105 -18.53 -7.94 -27.37
CA PHE A 105 -18.24 -6.52 -27.18
C PHE A 105 -18.88 -5.70 -28.30
N GLY A 106 -20.13 -5.32 -28.11
CA GLY A 106 -20.87 -4.48 -29.07
C GLY A 106 -20.79 -2.97 -28.79
N SER A 107 -21.57 -2.19 -29.54
CA SER A 107 -21.65 -0.72 -29.41
C SER A 107 -22.09 -0.25 -28.02
N LYS A 108 -22.99 -0.98 -27.35
CA LYS A 108 -23.41 -0.67 -25.97
C LYS A 108 -22.25 -0.87 -24.98
N THR A 109 -21.49 -1.95 -25.11
CA THR A 109 -20.29 -2.20 -24.30
C THR A 109 -19.23 -1.13 -24.57
N LEU A 110 -19.04 -0.72 -25.82
CA LEU A 110 -18.14 0.37 -26.18
C LEU A 110 -18.51 1.67 -25.45
N LYS A 111 -19.80 2.05 -25.49
CA LYS A 111 -20.28 3.25 -24.78
C LYS A 111 -20.02 3.14 -23.27
N ALA A 112 -20.25 1.98 -22.68
CA ALA A 112 -20.00 1.76 -21.26
C ALA A 112 -18.51 1.81 -20.90
N VAL A 113 -17.61 1.25 -21.72
CA VAL A 113 -16.17 1.40 -21.50
C VAL A 113 -15.75 2.87 -21.61
N LYS A 114 -16.31 3.63 -22.55
CA LYS A 114 -16.06 5.08 -22.62
C LYS A 114 -16.52 5.81 -21.37
N CYS A 115 -17.71 5.49 -20.86
CA CYS A 115 -18.21 6.02 -19.58
C CYS A 115 -17.22 5.72 -18.44
N PHE A 116 -16.78 4.47 -18.32
CA PHE A 116 -15.83 4.05 -17.28
C PHE A 116 -14.49 4.78 -17.41
N GLN A 117 -13.98 4.90 -18.63
CA GLN A 117 -12.72 5.60 -18.92
C GLN A 117 -12.80 7.09 -18.63
N LEU A 118 -13.96 7.72 -18.81
CA LEU A 118 -14.18 9.12 -18.41
C LEU A 118 -14.27 9.24 -16.89
N LYS A 119 -14.98 8.32 -16.21
CA LYS A 119 -15.13 8.29 -14.76
C LYS A 119 -13.79 8.15 -14.02
N TYR A 120 -12.88 7.34 -14.56
CA TYR A 120 -11.56 7.07 -13.96
C TYR A 120 -10.40 7.62 -14.80
N LYS A 121 -10.63 8.70 -15.53
CA LYS A 121 -9.69 9.23 -16.52
C LYS A 121 -8.29 9.43 -15.97
N ASP A 122 -8.16 10.05 -14.80
CA ASP A 122 -6.87 10.41 -14.22
C ASP A 122 -6.09 9.16 -13.80
N ALA A 123 -6.73 8.27 -13.01
CA ALA A 123 -6.12 7.00 -12.58
C ALA A 123 -5.76 6.09 -13.77
N ILE A 124 -6.58 6.06 -14.82
CA ILE A 124 -6.28 5.28 -16.04
C ILE A 124 -5.13 5.93 -16.81
N SER A 125 -5.05 7.26 -16.85
CA SER A 125 -3.96 7.98 -17.55
C SER A 125 -2.62 7.80 -16.84
N GLU A 126 -2.63 7.84 -15.51
CA GLU A 126 -1.47 7.53 -14.66
C GLU A 126 -0.98 6.10 -14.92
N ALA A 127 -1.88 5.10 -14.82
CA ALA A 127 -1.52 3.71 -15.08
C ALA A 127 -1.10 3.43 -16.55
N ALA A 128 -1.57 4.24 -17.50
CA ALA A 128 -1.16 4.13 -18.90
C ALA A 128 0.16 4.84 -19.21
N GLY A 129 0.62 5.76 -18.35
CA GLY A 129 1.76 6.65 -18.62
C GLY A 129 1.46 7.78 -19.62
N TYR A 130 0.19 8.01 -19.97
CA TYR A 130 -0.24 9.08 -20.87
C TYR A 130 -1.71 9.45 -20.70
N ASN A 131 -2.07 10.67 -21.10
CA ASN A 131 -3.46 11.15 -21.05
C ASN A 131 -4.37 10.38 -22.03
N ILE A 132 -5.32 9.60 -21.49
CA ILE A 132 -6.24 8.82 -22.32
C ILE A 132 -7.37 9.68 -22.91
N LYS A 133 -7.86 9.30 -24.10
CA LYS A 133 -9.00 9.96 -24.78
C LYS A 133 -10.35 9.25 -24.59
N ALA A 134 -10.43 8.28 -23.67
CA ALA A 134 -11.60 7.41 -23.49
C ALA A 134 -12.09 6.80 -24.83
N SER A 135 -11.21 6.07 -25.51
CA SER A 135 -11.49 5.50 -26.84
C SER A 135 -12.51 4.37 -26.82
N GLY A 136 -12.76 3.77 -25.66
CA GLY A 136 -13.53 2.54 -25.50
C GLY A 136 -12.68 1.27 -25.70
N PHE A 137 -11.38 1.41 -25.90
CA PHE A 137 -10.43 0.30 -25.95
C PHE A 137 -9.95 -0.07 -24.55
N VAL A 138 -10.07 -1.34 -24.16
CA VAL A 138 -9.64 -1.84 -22.85
C VAL A 138 -8.15 -2.21 -22.90
N GLY A 139 -7.32 -1.17 -22.93
CA GLY A 139 -5.85 -1.26 -22.90
C GLY A 139 -5.27 -1.39 -21.48
N THR A 140 -3.96 -1.31 -21.36
CA THR A 140 -3.20 -1.52 -20.11
C THR A 140 -3.73 -0.70 -18.95
N GLY A 141 -3.85 0.62 -19.10
CA GLY A 141 -4.35 1.49 -18.03
C GLY A 141 -5.82 1.21 -17.65
N THR A 142 -6.67 0.84 -18.60
CA THR A 142 -8.08 0.48 -18.30
C THR A 142 -8.14 -0.84 -17.54
N ARG A 143 -7.35 -1.84 -17.94
CA ARG A 143 -7.25 -3.12 -17.23
C ARG A 143 -6.69 -2.95 -15.83
N ALA A 144 -5.65 -2.15 -15.67
CA ALA A 144 -5.10 -1.84 -14.35
C ALA A 144 -6.19 -1.32 -13.41
N LYS A 145 -6.99 -0.33 -13.87
CA LYS A 145 -8.08 0.20 -13.07
C LYS A 145 -9.19 -0.82 -12.80
N LEU A 146 -9.58 -1.63 -13.80
CA LEU A 146 -10.55 -2.71 -13.61
C LEU A 146 -10.07 -3.71 -12.55
N ASN A 147 -8.80 -4.13 -12.62
CA ASN A 147 -8.20 -5.07 -11.67
C ASN A 147 -8.15 -4.47 -10.25
N THR A 148 -7.81 -3.18 -10.12
CA THR A 148 -7.90 -2.45 -8.83
C THR A 148 -9.30 -2.54 -8.21
N LEU A 149 -10.36 -2.39 -9.00
CA LEU A 149 -11.75 -2.44 -8.51
C LEU A 149 -12.19 -3.85 -8.09
N LEU A 150 -11.59 -4.88 -8.67
CA LEU A 150 -11.81 -6.28 -8.30
C LEU A 150 -11.04 -6.68 -7.02
N GLY A 151 -10.35 -5.73 -6.37
CA GLY A 151 -9.44 -6.03 -5.26
C GLY A 151 -8.19 -6.77 -5.72
N VAL A 152 -8.00 -6.93 -7.03
CA VAL A 152 -6.81 -7.53 -7.61
C VAL A 152 -5.92 -6.39 -8.07
N LEU A 153 -5.33 -5.70 -7.10
CA LEU A 153 -4.22 -4.81 -7.43
C LEU A 153 -3.14 -5.65 -8.10
N SER A 154 -2.90 -5.37 -9.38
CA SER A 154 -1.57 -5.52 -9.93
C SER A 154 -0.67 -4.62 -9.09
N LEU A 155 -0.01 -5.24 -8.11
CA LEU A 155 1.34 -4.95 -7.64
C LEU A 155 1.66 -3.45 -7.52
N GLY A 156 1.10 -2.79 -6.52
CA GLY A 156 1.84 -1.71 -5.88
C GLY A 156 2.63 -2.35 -4.76
N THR A 157 3.92 -2.64 -5.00
CA THR A 157 4.91 -3.01 -3.98
C THR A 157 4.75 -4.46 -3.45
N VAL A 158 5.39 -5.44 -4.10
CA VAL A 158 5.57 -6.80 -3.55
C VAL A 158 7.01 -6.93 -3.07
N CYS A 159 7.23 -6.47 -1.84
CA CYS A 159 8.53 -6.59 -1.23
C CYS A 159 8.81 -8.00 -0.70
N GLY A 160 10.07 -8.39 -0.72
CA GLY A 160 10.58 -9.65 -0.20
C GLY A 160 10.57 -10.79 -1.22
N ASN A 161 10.41 -10.50 -2.52
CA ASN A 161 10.53 -11.50 -3.58
C ASN A 161 11.95 -11.56 -4.21
N GLY A 162 12.84 -10.65 -3.81
CA GLY A 162 14.22 -10.56 -4.28
C GLY A 162 14.39 -9.91 -5.66
N THR A 163 13.36 -9.25 -6.20
CA THR A 163 13.37 -8.66 -7.54
C THR A 163 12.85 -7.23 -7.49
N CYS A 164 13.65 -6.24 -7.92
CA CYS A 164 13.21 -4.84 -7.97
C CYS A 164 12.27 -4.58 -9.15
N GLU A 165 10.96 -4.55 -8.90
CA GLU A 165 9.95 -4.37 -9.95
C GLU A 165 9.60 -2.89 -10.21
N THR A 166 8.91 -2.62 -11.33
CA THR A 166 8.51 -1.23 -11.67
C THR A 166 7.51 -0.69 -10.66
N GLY A 167 7.88 0.39 -9.96
CA GLY A 167 7.09 0.96 -8.87
C GLY A 167 7.68 0.68 -7.49
N GLU A 168 8.70 -0.16 -7.43
CA GLU A 168 9.51 -0.40 -6.24
C GLU A 168 10.72 0.53 -6.22
N THR A 169 11.09 0.93 -5.01
CA THR A 169 12.21 1.82 -4.69
C THR A 169 12.86 1.29 -3.42
N SER A 170 14.11 1.65 -3.17
CA SER A 170 14.74 1.36 -1.87
C SER A 170 13.99 1.96 -0.67
N SER A 171 13.07 2.90 -0.88
CA SER A 171 12.22 3.46 0.16
C SER A 171 10.97 2.63 0.48
N ASN A 172 10.39 1.93 -0.50
CA ASN A 172 9.17 1.13 -0.31
C ASN A 172 9.41 -0.39 -0.34
N CYS A 173 10.44 -0.88 -1.03
CA CYS A 173 10.94 -2.28 -1.04
C CYS A 173 12.47 -2.35 -0.92
N PRO A 174 13.06 -1.97 0.22
CA PRO A 174 14.52 -2.01 0.44
C PRO A 174 15.14 -3.40 0.37
N ALA A 175 14.35 -4.48 0.52
CA ALA A 175 14.85 -5.84 0.42
C ALA A 175 15.10 -6.28 -1.03
N ASP A 176 14.40 -5.67 -1.99
CA ASP A 176 14.38 -6.12 -3.38
C ASP A 176 15.08 -5.13 -4.32
N CYS A 177 15.11 -3.84 -3.97
CA CYS A 177 15.74 -2.76 -4.73
C CYS A 177 17.01 -2.22 -4.06
N PRO A 178 18.16 -2.15 -4.78
CA PRO A 178 19.41 -1.60 -4.26
C PRO A 178 19.40 -0.09 -4.01
#